data_AF-A0A3N5AXF4-F1
#
_entry.id   AF-A0A3N5AXF4-F1
#
_cell.length_a   1.000
_cell.length_b   1.000
_cell.length_c   1.000
_cell.angle_alpha   90.00
_cell.angle_beta   90.00
_cell.angle_gamma   90.00
#
_symmetry.space_group_name_H-M   'P 1'
#
loop_
_entity.id
_entity.type
_entity.pdbx_description
1 polymer ?
#
loop_
_entity_poly.entity_id
_entity_poly.type
_entity_poly.pdbx_seq_one_letter_code
_entity_poly.pdbx_strand_id
1 'polypeptide(L)'
;MSELSPEASPVERGLYWGTVVLGQQGIQMDSAKLRDSVESAAAVVRDREELRADRATELFITNVTIAAGARVAFGEEPLTSEEISQSVDFFDWFLNSYWHV
;
A
#
# COMPACT_ATOMS: atom_id res chain seq x y z
N MET A 1 -2.76 -17.47 10.70
CA MET A 1 -2.86 -16.02 10.44
C MET A 1 -3.96 -15.46 11.31
N SER A 2 -3.74 -14.34 12.01
CA SER A 2 -4.78 -13.69 12.82
C SER A 2 -5.88 -13.15 11.91
N GLU A 3 -7.15 -13.28 12.32
CA GLU A 3 -8.27 -12.64 11.62
C GLU A 3 -8.21 -11.12 11.81
N LEU A 4 -8.56 -10.39 10.75
CA LEU A 4 -8.55 -8.94 10.72
C LEU A 4 -9.80 -8.39 11.43
N SER A 5 -9.63 -7.39 12.29
CA SER A 5 -10.77 -6.78 13.00
C SER A 5 -11.78 -6.17 12.01
N PRO A 6 -13.09 -6.31 12.24
CA PRO A 6 -14.12 -5.60 11.47
C PRO A 6 -13.99 -4.07 11.53
N GLU A 7 -13.32 -3.56 12.56
CA GLU A 7 -13.06 -2.12 12.78
C GLU A 7 -11.69 -1.66 12.23
N ALA A 8 -10.95 -2.54 11.56
CA ALA A 8 -9.64 -2.20 11.00
C ALA A 8 -9.76 -1.05 10.00
N SER A 9 -8.89 -0.05 10.14
CA SER A 9 -8.79 1.07 9.21
C SER A 9 -8.40 0.62 7.79
N PRO A 10 -8.71 1.40 6.74
CA PRO A 10 -8.29 1.11 5.37
C PRO A 10 -6.81 0.75 5.22
N VAL A 11 -5.93 1.42 5.98
CA VAL A 11 -4.49 1.17 5.98
C VAL A 11 -4.17 -0.22 6.55
N GLU A 12 -4.75 -0.56 7.69
CA GLU A 12 -4.56 -1.88 8.33
C GLU A 12 -5.09 -3.01 7.43
N ARG A 13 -6.25 -2.80 6.78
CA ARG A 13 -6.78 -3.74 5.79
C ARG A 13 -5.85 -3.88 4.59
N GLY A 14 -5.34 -2.76 4.08
CA GLY A 14 -4.43 -2.75 2.94
C GLY A 14 -3.15 -3.54 3.20
N LEU A 15 -2.57 -3.33 4.39
CA LEU A 15 -1.37 -4.04 4.86
C LEU A 15 -1.59 -5.53 5.01
N TYR A 16 -2.72 -5.90 5.62
CA TYR A 16 -3.09 -7.29 5.79
C TYR A 16 -3.16 -7.99 4.43
N TRP A 17 -3.93 -7.45 3.48
CA TRP A 17 -4.08 -8.08 2.18
C TRP A 17 -2.77 -8.13 1.38
N GLY A 18 -1.95 -7.09 1.45
CA GLY A 18 -0.62 -7.12 0.81
C GLY A 18 0.27 -8.23 1.37
N THR A 19 0.23 -8.41 2.70
CA THR A 19 0.95 -9.50 3.39
C THR A 19 0.43 -10.87 3.00
N VAL A 20 -0.89 -11.03 2.91
CA VAL A 20 -1.52 -12.29 2.47
C VAL A 20 -1.07 -12.66 1.06
N VAL A 21 -1.10 -11.70 0.12
CA VAL A 21 -0.69 -11.92 -1.26
C VAL A 21 0.78 -12.34 -1.34
N LEU A 22 1.68 -11.62 -0.66
CA LEU A 22 3.11 -11.97 -0.63
C LEU A 22 3.34 -13.35 -0.02
N GLY A 23 2.66 -13.68 1.08
CA GLY A 23 2.73 -14.99 1.70
C GLY A 23 2.27 -16.13 0.78
N GLN A 24 1.21 -15.91 -0.02
CA GLN A 24 0.75 -16.88 -1.03
C GLN A 24 1.78 -17.12 -2.13
N GLN A 25 2.64 -16.13 -2.42
CA GLN A 25 3.74 -16.25 -3.39
C GLN A 25 5.03 -16.80 -2.76
N GLY A 26 5.02 -17.18 -1.48
CA GLY A 26 6.20 -17.66 -0.76
C GLY A 26 7.21 -16.56 -0.43
N ILE A 27 6.82 -15.28 -0.57
CA ILE A 27 7.67 -14.15 -0.22
C ILE A 27 7.54 -13.89 1.28
N GLN A 28 8.63 -14.08 2.01
CA GLN A 28 8.69 -13.71 3.43
C GLN A 28 8.94 -12.22 3.57
N MET A 29 8.04 -11.54 4.27
CA MET A 29 8.19 -10.11 4.58
C MET A 29 9.12 -9.91 5.77
N ASP A 30 10.08 -9.01 5.61
CA ASP A 30 10.74 -8.35 6.73
C ASP A 30 9.93 -7.10 7.10
N SER A 31 9.03 -7.25 8.07
CA SER A 31 8.11 -6.20 8.51
C SER A 31 8.84 -4.92 8.93
N ALA A 32 10.09 -5.02 9.40
CA ALA A 32 10.86 -3.85 9.82
C ALA A 32 11.32 -3.02 8.62
N LYS A 33 11.68 -3.66 7.50
CA LYS A 33 12.13 -2.96 6.27
C LYS A 33 11.01 -2.28 5.50
N LEU A 34 9.78 -2.72 5.71
CA LEU A 34 8.61 -2.24 4.97
C LEU A 34 7.83 -1.17 5.73
N ARG A 35 8.11 -1.02 7.02
CA ARG A 35 7.43 -0.08 7.91
C ARG A 35 7.50 1.35 7.38
N ASP A 36 8.68 1.81 6.98
CA ASP A 36 8.90 3.20 6.56
C ASP A 36 8.15 3.50 5.24
N SER A 37 8.16 2.58 4.28
CA SER A 37 7.41 2.73 3.02
C SER A 37 5.90 2.73 3.25
N VAL A 38 5.42 1.90 4.16
CA VAL A 38 3.99 1.81 4.51
C VAL A 38 3.52 3.06 5.27
N GLU A 39 4.28 3.50 6.27
CA GLU A 39 3.96 4.70 7.04
C GLU A 39 4.00 5.95 6.15
N SER A 40 4.97 6.03 5.22
CA SER A 40 5.03 7.08 4.20
C SER A 40 3.80 7.05 3.29
N ALA A 41 3.39 5.88 2.79
CA ALA A 41 2.20 5.75 1.96
C ALA A 41 0.92 6.13 2.69
N ALA A 42 0.77 5.74 3.95
CA ALA A 42 -0.37 6.12 4.78
C ALA A 42 -0.41 7.64 5.04
N ALA A 43 0.74 8.29 5.23
CA ALA A 43 0.83 9.73 5.40
C ALA A 43 0.38 10.47 4.13
N VAL A 44 0.92 10.09 2.97
CA VAL A 44 0.57 10.75 1.70
C VAL A 44 -0.92 10.58 1.37
N VAL A 45 -1.54 9.44 1.66
CA VAL A 45 -2.98 9.25 1.44
C VAL A 45 -3.83 10.05 2.42
N ARG A 46 -3.42 10.20 3.69
CA ARG A 46 -4.17 11.02 4.68
C ARG A 46 -4.24 12.49 4.28
N ASP A 47 -3.17 12.99 3.66
CA ASP A 47 -3.06 14.37 3.21
C ASP A 47 -3.87 14.66 1.93
N ARG A 48 -4.37 13.62 1.23
CA ARG A 48 -5.20 13.76 0.02
C ARG A 48 -6.67 13.42 0.29
N GLU A 49 -7.49 14.46 0.39
CA GLU A 49 -8.92 14.36 0.71
C GLU A 49 -9.71 13.52 -0.30
N GLU A 50 -9.28 13.48 -1.57
CA GLU A 50 -9.92 12.74 -2.67
C GLU A 50 -9.69 11.22 -2.60
N LEU A 51 -8.57 10.79 -2.03
CA LEU A 51 -8.22 9.37 -1.85
C LEU A 51 -8.78 8.75 -0.58
N ARG A 52 -9.51 9.53 0.23
CA ARG A 52 -10.13 9.11 1.50
C ARG A 52 -11.26 8.11 1.34
N ALA A 53 -11.64 7.72 0.12
CA ALA A 53 -12.54 6.59 -0.05
C ALA A 53 -11.91 5.34 0.57
N ASP A 54 -12.60 4.77 1.56
CA ASP A 54 -12.14 3.66 2.39
C ASP A 54 -11.57 2.48 1.59
N ARG A 55 -12.11 2.23 0.39
CA ARG A 55 -11.66 1.16 -0.50
C ARG A 55 -10.44 1.55 -1.36
N ALA A 56 -10.35 2.81 -1.77
CA ALA A 56 -9.24 3.30 -2.59
C ALA A 56 -7.94 3.35 -1.79
N THR A 57 -8.01 3.87 -0.56
CA THR A 57 -6.88 3.84 0.39
C THR A 57 -6.42 2.41 0.65
N GLU A 58 -7.35 1.49 0.92
CA GLU A 58 -7.02 0.08 1.15
C GLU A 58 -6.27 -0.54 -0.02
N LEU A 59 -6.79 -0.38 -1.24
CA LEU A 59 -6.17 -0.92 -2.46
C LEU A 59 -4.78 -0.32 -2.72
N PHE A 60 -4.62 0.99 -2.50
CA PHE A 60 -3.33 1.65 -2.67
C PHE A 60 -2.29 1.09 -1.69
N ILE A 61 -2.64 0.99 -0.40
CA ILE A 61 -1.73 0.43 0.61
C ILE A 61 -1.42 -1.05 0.33
N THR A 62 -2.38 -1.84 -0.15
CA THR A 62 -2.12 -3.21 -0.61
C THR A 62 -1.07 -3.23 -1.72
N ASN A 63 -1.19 -2.39 -2.74
CA ASN A 63 -0.23 -2.34 -3.85
C ASN A 63 1.17 -1.91 -3.40
N VAL A 64 1.27 -0.87 -2.57
CA VAL A 64 2.56 -0.44 -2.00
C VAL A 64 3.21 -1.55 -1.20
N THR A 65 2.43 -2.25 -0.38
CA THR A 65 2.92 -3.36 0.45
C THR A 65 3.48 -4.50 -0.43
N ILE A 66 2.75 -4.88 -1.49
CA ILE A 66 3.18 -5.91 -2.44
C ILE A 66 4.47 -5.47 -3.16
N ALA A 67 4.50 -4.24 -3.69
CA ALA A 67 5.65 -3.74 -4.43
C ALA A 67 6.91 -3.64 -3.55
N ALA A 68 6.80 -3.05 -2.36
CA ALA A 68 7.92 -2.93 -1.43
C ALA A 68 8.39 -4.32 -0.96
N GLY A 69 7.47 -5.23 -0.63
CA GLY A 69 7.80 -6.59 -0.22
C GLY A 69 8.50 -7.39 -1.33
N ALA A 70 8.06 -7.24 -2.58
CA ALA A 70 8.71 -7.86 -3.73
C ALA A 70 10.14 -7.33 -3.92
N ARG A 71 10.37 -6.02 -3.88
CA ARG A 71 11.71 -5.41 -4.02
C ARG A 71 12.68 -5.96 -2.98
N VAL A 72 12.28 -5.95 -1.71
CA VAL A 72 13.11 -6.49 -0.62
C VAL A 72 13.42 -7.96 -0.83
N ALA A 73 12.45 -8.77 -1.30
CA ALA A 73 12.66 -10.19 -1.57
C ALA A 73 13.65 -10.47 -2.70
N PHE A 74 13.76 -9.55 -3.67
CA PHE A 74 14.72 -9.62 -4.77
C PHE A 74 16.05 -8.90 -4.47
N GLY A 75 16.26 -8.45 -3.23
CA GLY A 75 17.50 -7.79 -2.80
C GLY A 75 17.62 -6.33 -3.23
N GLU A 76 16.52 -5.70 -3.61
CA GLU A 76 16.44 -4.26 -3.87
C GLU A 76 16.07 -3.47 -2.61
N GLU A 77 16.34 -2.17 -2.65
CA GLU A 77 15.89 -1.23 -1.62
C GLU A 77 14.34 -1.10 -1.62
N PRO A 78 13.74 -0.86 -0.44
CA PRO A 78 12.32 -0.54 -0.35
C PRO A 78 11.94 0.71 -1.16
N LEU A 79 10.64 0.91 -1.36
CA LEU A 79 10.14 2.11 -2.03
C LEU A 79 10.49 3.37 -1.21
N THR A 80 11.10 4.34 -1.89
CA THR A 80 11.36 5.67 -1.36
C THR A 80 10.09 6.50 -1.26
N SER A 81 10.09 7.54 -0.41
CA SER A 81 8.95 8.46 -0.29
C SER A 81 8.61 9.17 -1.60
N GLU A 82 9.59 9.38 -2.48
CA GLU A 82 9.39 9.96 -3.81
C GLU A 82 8.63 9.00 -4.73
N GLU A 83 9.06 7.73 -4.83
CA GLU A 83 8.36 6.70 -5.62
C GLU A 83 6.93 6.46 -5.11
N ILE A 84 6.74 6.53 -3.79
CA ILE A 84 5.41 6.44 -3.18
C ILE A 84 4.55 7.63 -3.59
N SER A 85 5.08 8.86 -3.51
CA SER A 85 4.36 10.06 -3.90
C SER A 85 3.96 10.03 -5.39
N GLN A 86 4.87 9.64 -6.27
CA GLN A 86 4.59 9.46 -7.70
C GLN A 86 3.54 8.37 -7.96
N SER A 87 3.57 7.28 -7.19
CA SER A 87 2.56 6.23 -7.28
C SER A 87 1.19 6.72 -6.80
N VAL A 88 1.14 7.56 -5.78
CA VAL A 88 -0.10 8.23 -5.35
C VAL A 88 -0.61 9.15 -6.46
N ASP A 89 0.24 9.98 -7.06
CA ASP A 89 -0.13 10.86 -8.17
C ASP A 89 -0.72 10.09 -9.36
N PHE A 90 -0.09 8.98 -9.73
CA PHE A 90 -0.61 8.11 -10.79
C PHE A 90 -1.96 7.50 -10.41
N PHE A 91 -2.10 7.01 -9.18
CA PHE A 91 -3.33 6.39 -8.71
C PHE A 91 -4.49 7.40 -8.63
N ASP A 92 -4.21 8.59 -8.13
CA ASP A 92 -5.13 9.71 -8.06
C ASP A 92 -5.56 10.16 -9.46
N TRP A 93 -4.60 10.36 -10.37
CA TRP A 93 -4.88 10.62 -11.78
C TRP A 93 -5.73 9.51 -12.40
N PHE A 94 -5.42 8.24 -12.16
CA PHE A 94 -6.16 7.11 -12.71
C PHE A 94 -7.62 7.12 -12.23
N LEU A 95 -7.85 7.28 -10.92
CA LEU A 95 -9.21 7.38 -10.37
C LEU A 95 -9.97 8.57 -10.95
N ASN A 96 -9.31 9.72 -11.10
CA ASN A 96 -9.90 10.95 -11.63
C ASN A 96 -9.98 11.01 -13.17
N SER A 97 -9.35 10.09 -13.90
CA SER A 97 -9.39 10.07 -15.38
C SER A 97 -10.22 8.93 -15.94
N TYR A 98 -10.29 7.78 -15.25
CA TYR A 98 -11.07 6.62 -15.71
C TYR A 98 -12.54 6.66 -15.26
N TRP A 99 -12.89 7.40 -14.21
CA TRP A 99 -14.28 7.56 -13.75
C TRP A 99 -15.00 8.80 -14.26
N HIS A 100 -14.30 9.71 -14.94
CA HIS A 100 -14.87 10.92 -15.54
C HIS A 100 -15.01 10.84 -17.07
N VAL A 101 -14.86 9.64 -17.66
CA VAL A 101 -15.18 9.32 -19.07
C VAL A 101 -16.30 8.30 -19.10
#